data_AF-A0A7W9S215-F1
#
_entry.id   AF-A0A7W9S215-F1
#
_cell.length_a   1.000
_cell.length_b   1.000
_cell.length_c   1.000
_cell.angle_alpha   90.00
_cell.angle_beta   90.00
_cell.angle_gamma   90.00
#
_symmetry.space_group_name_H-M   'P 1'
#
loop_
_entity.id
_entity.type
_entity.pdbx_description
1 polymer ?
#
loop_
_entity_poly.entity_id
_entity_poly.type
_entity_poly.pdbx_seq_one_letter_code
_entity_poly.pdbx_strand_id
1 'polypeptide(L)'
;MTKTKTAETVEFPTFDASKAADSVRNFAEKGIEQSKEAYTKLKAGTEEAQKAFESTYEAVRSNSSDLSLKAISTLRANAEAGFNHLEALVGARSLSEVVELQTSFLRQRFEDAVAQAKDFQSVAAKAAEDVSKPIKSAVEKSFKTGKAA
;
A
#
# COMPACT_ATOMS: atom_id res chain seq x y z
N MET A 1 -1.33 36.38 70.73
CA MET A 1 -2.19 36.61 69.55
C MET A 1 -1.35 36.46 68.29
N THR A 2 -1.56 35.36 67.57
CA THR A 2 -0.93 35.02 66.28
C THR A 2 -1.75 35.65 65.16
N LYS A 3 -1.13 36.43 64.26
CA LYS A 3 -1.71 36.76 62.95
C LYS A 3 -0.70 36.56 61.84
N THR A 4 -0.73 35.33 61.36
CA THR A 4 -0.73 34.84 59.98
C THR A 4 -0.16 35.75 58.89
N LYS A 5 0.91 35.23 58.28
CA LYS A 5 1.58 35.63 57.04
C LYS A 5 0.58 35.54 55.86
N THR A 6 0.24 36.65 55.22
CA THR A 6 -0.51 36.66 53.95
C THR A 6 0.41 36.15 52.85
N ALA A 7 0.07 35.00 52.26
CA ALA A 7 0.73 34.49 51.07
C ALA A 7 0.33 35.36 49.86
N GLU A 8 1.33 35.86 49.12
CA GLU A 8 1.10 36.50 47.83
C GLU A 8 0.48 35.49 46.86
N THR A 9 -0.68 35.84 46.34
CA THR A 9 -1.43 35.07 45.35
C THR A 9 -0.63 35.02 44.06
N VAL A 10 -0.19 33.82 43.64
CA VAL A 10 0.36 33.60 42.31
C VAL A 10 -0.81 33.63 41.33
N GLU A 11 -0.94 34.71 40.55
CA GLU A 11 -1.87 34.77 39.42
C GLU A 11 -1.40 33.83 38.31
N PHE A 12 -2.11 32.73 38.12
CA PHE A 12 -1.96 31.88 36.95
C PHE A 12 -2.70 32.52 35.76
N PRO A 13 -2.12 32.54 34.55
CA PRO A 13 -2.78 33.07 33.38
C PRO A 13 -4.12 32.34 33.18
N THR A 14 -5.22 33.09 33.17
CA THR A 14 -6.55 32.54 32.95
C THR A 14 -6.63 31.95 31.54
N PHE A 15 -6.89 30.64 31.46
CA PHE A 15 -7.14 29.96 30.20
C PHE A 15 -8.43 30.51 29.57
N ASP A 16 -8.28 31.23 28.47
CA ASP A 16 -9.40 31.73 27.69
C ASP A 16 -9.97 30.59 26.83
N ALA A 17 -10.96 29.89 27.40
CA ALA A 17 -11.63 28.76 26.76
C ALA A 17 -12.27 29.14 25.42
N SER A 18 -12.65 30.40 25.23
CA SER A 18 -13.24 30.88 23.97
C SER A 18 -12.21 30.94 22.84
N LYS A 19 -11.01 31.47 23.11
CA LYS A 19 -9.89 31.45 22.15
C LYS A 19 -9.40 30.04 21.84
N ALA A 20 -9.43 29.15 22.82
CA ALA A 20 -9.09 27.74 22.61
C ALA A 20 -10.13 27.05 21.71
N ALA A 21 -11.42 27.29 21.95
CA ALA A 21 -12.50 26.76 21.11
C ALA A 21 -12.41 27.28 19.67
N ASP A 22 -12.14 28.57 19.48
CA ASP A 22 -11.95 29.17 18.15
C ASP A 22 -10.71 28.62 17.42
N SER A 23 -9.63 28.35 18.16
CA SER A 23 -8.42 27.76 17.61
C SER A 23 -8.65 26.31 17.15
N VAL A 24 -9.36 25.52 17.96
CA VAL A 24 -9.78 24.15 17.59
C VAL A 24 -10.71 24.18 16.39
N ARG A 25 -11.66 25.11 16.36
CA ARG A 25 -12.59 25.27 15.24
C ARG A 25 -11.88 25.65 13.95
N ASN A 26 -11.00 26.65 13.98
CA ASN A 26 -10.20 27.05 12.82
C ASN A 26 -9.28 25.93 12.33
N PHE A 27 -8.66 25.19 13.26
CA PHE A 27 -7.85 24.03 12.92
C PHE A 27 -8.69 22.92 12.26
N ALA A 28 -9.89 22.65 12.79
CA ALA A 28 -10.82 21.68 12.21
C ALA A 28 -11.33 22.11 10.83
N GLU A 29 -11.73 23.37 10.66
CA GLU A 29 -12.21 23.91 9.38
C GLU A 29 -11.10 23.86 8.31
N LYS A 30 -9.88 24.29 8.66
CA LYS A 30 -8.71 24.17 7.76
C LYS A 30 -8.32 22.72 7.48
N GLY A 31 -8.37 21.85 8.50
CA GLY A 31 -8.11 20.43 8.35
C GLY A 31 -9.07 19.77 7.36
N ILE A 32 -10.37 20.08 7.45
CA ILE A 32 -11.39 19.58 6.52
C ILE A 32 -11.12 20.07 5.09
N GLU A 33 -10.82 21.35 4.90
CA GLU A 33 -10.48 21.93 3.59
C GLU A 33 -9.25 21.22 2.99
N GLN A 34 -8.17 21.10 3.76
CA GLN A 34 -6.92 20.46 3.33
C GLN A 34 -7.10 18.97 3.04
N SER A 35 -7.87 18.25 3.85
CA SER A 35 -8.19 16.83 3.60
C SER A 35 -9.01 16.67 2.32
N LYS A 36 -9.97 17.55 2.03
CA LYS A 36 -10.75 17.50 0.77
C LYS A 36 -9.89 17.77 -0.46
N GLU A 37 -8.97 18.73 -0.38
CA GLU A 37 -8.04 19.02 -1.46
C GLU A 37 -7.07 17.85 -1.69
N ALA A 38 -6.49 17.32 -0.62
CA ALA A 38 -5.62 16.16 -0.65
C ALA A 38 -6.34 14.93 -1.23
N TYR A 39 -7.59 14.69 -0.81
CA TYR A 39 -8.44 13.61 -1.33
C TYR A 39 -8.73 13.78 -2.82
N THR A 40 -9.06 15.00 -3.27
CA THR A 40 -9.35 15.27 -4.69
C THR A 40 -8.12 15.03 -5.56
N LYS A 41 -6.94 15.51 -5.12
CA LYS A 41 -5.66 15.27 -5.80
C LYS A 41 -5.30 13.80 -5.84
N LEU A 42 -5.49 13.09 -4.72
CA LEU A 42 -5.27 11.66 -4.63
C LEU A 42 -6.15 10.91 -5.63
N LYS A 43 -7.45 11.22 -5.66
CA LYS A 43 -8.40 10.59 -6.57
C LYS A 43 -8.02 10.77 -8.04
N ALA A 44 -7.66 11.99 -8.44
CA ALA A 44 -7.22 12.26 -9.81
C ALA A 44 -5.97 11.45 -10.20
N GLY A 45 -4.97 11.39 -9.30
CA GLY A 45 -3.77 10.57 -9.52
C GLY A 45 -4.07 9.07 -9.60
N THR A 46 -5.02 8.58 -8.81
CA THR A 46 -5.46 7.18 -8.86
C THR A 46 -6.11 6.83 -10.20
N GLU A 47 -6.97 7.70 -10.74
CA GLU A 47 -7.63 7.48 -12.04
C GLU A 47 -6.63 7.40 -13.20
N GLU A 48 -5.62 8.28 -13.22
CA GLU A 48 -4.56 8.26 -14.24
C GLU A 48 -3.69 6.99 -14.14
N ALA A 49 -3.28 6.62 -12.92
CA ALA A 49 -2.51 5.41 -12.68
C ALA A 49 -3.27 4.14 -13.10
N GLN A 50 -4.58 4.09 -12.83
CA GLN A 50 -5.44 2.97 -13.22
C GLN A 50 -5.49 2.81 -14.74
N LYS A 51 -5.64 3.91 -15.48
CA LYS A 51 -5.68 3.88 -16.96
C LYS A 51 -4.36 3.41 -17.57
N ALA A 52 -3.23 3.88 -17.05
CA ALA A 52 -1.91 3.45 -17.49
C ALA A 52 -1.70 1.95 -17.24
N PHE A 53 -2.18 1.45 -16.10
CA PHE A 53 -2.13 0.04 -15.76
C PHE A 53 -2.95 -0.83 -16.72
N GLU A 54 -4.20 -0.44 -17.00
CA GLU A 54 -5.10 -1.18 -17.91
C GLU A 54 -4.50 -1.29 -19.31
N SER A 55 -3.94 -0.21 -19.85
CA SER A 55 -3.24 -0.24 -21.14
C SER A 55 -2.03 -1.18 -21.15
N THR A 56 -1.26 -1.21 -20.07
CA THR A 56 -0.08 -2.10 -19.94
C THR A 56 -0.50 -3.56 -19.85
N TYR A 57 -1.57 -3.85 -19.11
CA TYR A 57 -2.11 -5.20 -18.97
C TYR A 57 -2.58 -5.77 -20.31
N GLU A 58 -3.34 -4.99 -21.10
CA GLU A 58 -3.79 -5.40 -22.43
C GLU A 58 -2.62 -5.67 -23.39
N ALA A 59 -1.58 -4.81 -23.37
CA ALA A 59 -0.39 -5.00 -24.19
C ALA A 59 0.37 -6.30 -23.85
N VAL A 60 0.46 -6.63 -22.55
CA VAL A 60 1.10 -7.87 -22.11
C VAL A 60 0.22 -9.07 -22.43
N ARG A 61 -1.09 -9.04 -22.17
CA ARG A 61 -2.05 -10.10 -22.54
C ARG A 61 -1.91 -10.55 -24.01
N SER A 62 -1.65 -9.61 -24.91
CA SER A 62 -1.44 -9.89 -26.34
C SER A 62 -0.15 -10.67 -26.65
N ASN A 63 0.90 -10.58 -25.81
CA ASN A 63 2.26 -11.02 -26.12
C ASN A 63 2.99 -11.76 -24.94
N SER A 64 2.28 -12.22 -23.89
CA SER A 64 2.91 -12.54 -22.59
C SER A 64 3.37 -13.98 -22.35
N SER A 65 4.41 -14.10 -21.52
CA SER A 65 4.64 -15.24 -20.63
C SER A 65 3.97 -15.07 -19.25
N ASP A 66 3.69 -16.17 -18.55
CA ASP A 66 3.09 -16.16 -17.19
C ASP A 66 3.87 -15.30 -16.18
N LEU A 67 5.20 -15.21 -16.34
CA LEU A 67 6.07 -14.42 -15.48
C LEU A 67 5.81 -12.91 -15.63
N SER A 68 5.63 -12.43 -16.88
CA SER A 68 5.32 -11.03 -17.15
C SER A 68 3.94 -10.63 -16.64
N LEU A 69 2.93 -11.50 -16.80
CA LEU A 69 1.60 -11.28 -16.22
C LEU A 69 1.65 -11.21 -14.69
N LYS A 70 2.43 -12.09 -14.05
CA LYS A 70 2.59 -12.08 -12.59
C LYS A 70 3.28 -10.81 -12.07
N ALA A 71 4.31 -10.33 -12.77
CA ALA A 71 4.99 -9.08 -12.44
C ALA A 71 4.02 -7.88 -12.49
N ILE A 72 3.22 -7.80 -13.54
CA ILE A 72 2.21 -6.74 -13.69
C ILE A 72 1.13 -6.84 -12.61
N SER A 73 0.60 -8.03 -12.34
CA SER A 73 -0.38 -8.24 -11.26
C SER A 73 0.19 -7.80 -9.90
N THR A 74 1.45 -8.10 -9.63
CA THR A 74 2.14 -7.69 -8.39
C THR A 74 2.27 -6.17 -8.29
N LEU A 75 2.67 -5.51 -9.39
CA LEU A 75 2.74 -4.05 -9.45
C LEU A 75 1.37 -3.41 -9.20
N ARG A 76 0.29 -4.00 -9.76
CA ARG A 76 -1.08 -3.55 -9.52
C ARG A 76 -1.44 -3.58 -8.05
N ALA A 77 -1.27 -4.75 -7.43
CA ALA A 77 -1.62 -4.96 -6.03
C ALA A 77 -0.82 -4.03 -5.11
N ASN A 78 0.44 -3.75 -5.45
CA ASN A 78 1.29 -2.81 -4.72
C ASN A 78 0.80 -1.37 -4.86
N ALA A 79 0.40 -0.94 -6.06
CA ALA A 79 -0.15 0.39 -6.30
C ALA A 79 -1.49 0.57 -5.59
N GLU A 80 -2.43 -0.38 -5.73
CA GLU A 80 -3.73 -0.36 -5.05
C GLU A 80 -3.55 -0.31 -3.52
N ALA A 81 -2.68 -1.14 -2.95
CA ALA A 81 -2.39 -1.10 -1.51
C ALA A 81 -1.84 0.25 -1.07
N GLY A 82 -0.93 0.85 -1.84
CA GLY A 82 -0.36 2.17 -1.56
C GLY A 82 -1.43 3.27 -1.59
N PHE A 83 -2.29 3.28 -2.61
CA PHE A 83 -3.37 4.27 -2.72
C PHE A 83 -4.38 4.14 -1.59
N ASN A 84 -4.82 2.92 -1.28
CA ASN A 84 -5.76 2.68 -0.16
C ASN A 84 -5.17 3.14 1.17
N HIS A 85 -3.86 2.92 1.40
CA HIS A 85 -3.19 3.39 2.60
C HIS A 85 -3.13 4.92 2.67
N LEU A 86 -2.79 5.59 1.56
CA LEU A 86 -2.78 7.05 1.49
C LEU A 86 -4.17 7.64 1.73
N GLU A 87 -5.21 7.05 1.13
CA GLU A 87 -6.60 7.47 1.33
C GLU A 87 -6.99 7.35 2.82
N ALA A 88 -6.65 6.23 3.46
CA ALA A 88 -6.91 6.03 4.88
C ALA A 88 -6.14 7.03 5.77
N LEU A 89 -4.88 7.35 5.44
CA LEU A 89 -4.08 8.34 6.17
C LEU A 89 -4.66 9.75 6.06
N VAL A 90 -5.16 10.14 4.87
CA VAL A 90 -5.81 11.45 4.67
C VAL A 90 -7.13 11.56 5.45
N GLY A 91 -7.83 10.43 5.64
CA GLY A 91 -9.06 10.35 6.42
C GLY A 91 -8.87 10.27 7.95
N ALA A 92 -7.64 10.05 8.43
CA ALA A 92 -7.35 9.87 9.85
C ALA A 92 -7.55 11.17 10.65
N ARG A 93 -8.17 11.04 11.83
CA ARG A 93 -8.55 12.14 12.72
C ARG A 93 -7.69 12.23 13.98
N SER A 94 -6.82 11.25 14.22
CA SER A 94 -5.92 11.22 15.37
C SER A 94 -4.57 10.57 15.04
N LEU A 95 -3.55 10.88 15.85
CA LEU A 95 -2.23 10.24 15.73
C LEU A 95 -2.28 8.74 16.03
N SER A 96 -3.17 8.31 16.93
CA SER A 96 -3.38 6.87 17.20
C SER A 96 -3.90 6.14 15.97
N GLU A 97 -4.86 6.73 15.25
CA GLU A 97 -5.35 6.17 13.97
C GLU A 97 -4.23 6.08 12.93
N VAL A 98 -3.38 7.11 12.83
CA VAL A 98 -2.21 7.07 11.92
C VAL A 98 -1.25 5.93 12.28
N VAL A 99 -0.90 5.77 13.55
CA VAL A 99 -0.01 4.69 14.01
C VAL A 99 -0.61 3.31 13.74
N GLU A 100 -1.92 3.15 13.97
CA GLU A 100 -2.64 1.93 13.67
C GLU A 100 -2.60 1.62 12.16
N LEU A 101 -2.88 2.62 11.32
CA LEU A 101 -2.82 2.51 9.85
C LEU A 101 -1.42 2.13 9.37
N GLN A 102 -0.36 2.79 9.86
CA GLN A 102 1.02 2.45 9.48
C GLN A 102 1.39 1.02 9.90
N THR A 103 1.03 0.62 11.11
CA THR A 103 1.36 -0.71 11.65
C THR A 103 0.61 -1.82 10.90
N SER A 104 -0.68 -1.59 10.61
CA SER A 104 -1.50 -2.49 9.81
C SER A 104 -0.94 -2.64 8.40
N PHE A 105 -0.62 -1.52 7.75
CA PHE A 105 -0.01 -1.51 6.41
C PHE A 105 1.28 -2.31 6.39
N LEU A 106 2.24 -2.06 7.30
CA LEU A 106 3.50 -2.81 7.34
C LEU A 106 3.32 -4.31 7.53
N ARG A 107 2.41 -4.73 8.41
CA ARG A 107 2.09 -6.16 8.61
C ARG A 107 1.56 -6.77 7.31
N GLN A 108 0.59 -6.12 6.68
CA GLN A 108 0.00 -6.61 5.44
C GLN A 108 1.04 -6.68 4.31
N ARG A 109 1.92 -5.66 4.18
CA ARG A 109 3.00 -5.66 3.18
C ARG A 109 4.01 -6.78 3.39
N PHE A 110 4.26 -7.18 4.63
CA PHE A 110 5.11 -8.34 4.92
C PHE A 110 4.45 -9.65 4.51
N GLU A 111 3.17 -9.84 4.86
CA GLU A 111 2.39 -11.03 4.46
C GLU A 111 2.30 -11.15 2.93
N ASP A 112 1.99 -10.05 2.24
CA ASP A 112 1.95 -9.96 0.79
C ASP A 112 3.30 -10.31 0.16
N ALA A 113 4.41 -9.79 0.71
CA ALA A 113 5.75 -10.06 0.17
C ALA A 113 6.11 -11.55 0.27
N VAL A 114 5.79 -12.20 1.39
CA VAL A 114 6.01 -13.64 1.55
C VAL A 114 5.16 -14.46 0.58
N ALA A 115 3.90 -14.08 0.39
CA ALA A 115 3.00 -14.73 -0.56
C ALA A 115 3.49 -14.55 -2.01
N GLN A 116 3.81 -13.31 -2.40
CA GLN A 116 4.32 -12.99 -3.74
C GLN A 116 5.61 -13.76 -4.04
N ALA A 117 6.54 -13.85 -3.09
CA ALA A 117 7.79 -14.61 -3.28
C ALA A 117 7.54 -16.09 -3.58
N LYS A 118 6.61 -16.74 -2.86
CA LYS A 118 6.22 -18.13 -3.11
C LYS A 118 5.58 -18.32 -4.49
N ASP A 119 4.73 -17.38 -4.89
CA ASP A 119 4.10 -17.42 -6.21
C ASP A 119 5.11 -17.23 -7.34
N PHE A 120 6.06 -16.29 -7.20
CA PHE A 120 7.13 -16.12 -8.17
C PHE A 120 8.00 -17.37 -8.30
N GLN A 121 8.33 -18.02 -7.19
CA GLN A 121 9.05 -19.30 -7.21
C GLN A 121 8.28 -20.37 -7.98
N SER A 122 6.96 -20.47 -7.77
CA SER A 122 6.09 -21.42 -8.48
C SER A 122 6.05 -21.17 -9.99
N VAL A 123 5.89 -19.89 -10.40
CA VAL A 123 5.87 -19.51 -11.83
C VAL A 123 7.23 -19.73 -12.48
N ALA A 124 8.33 -19.42 -11.79
CA ALA A 124 9.69 -19.65 -12.29
C ALA A 124 9.98 -21.15 -12.46
N ALA A 125 9.58 -21.99 -11.50
CA ALA A 125 9.75 -23.44 -11.58
C ALA A 125 8.98 -24.04 -12.77
N LYS A 126 7.73 -23.61 -12.99
CA LYS A 126 6.94 -23.99 -14.17
C LYS A 126 7.61 -23.57 -15.47
N ALA A 127 8.07 -22.32 -15.56
CA ALA A 127 8.77 -21.84 -16.75
C ALA A 127 10.03 -22.67 -17.06
N ALA A 128 10.82 -23.03 -16.04
CA ALA A 128 11.98 -23.89 -16.21
C ALA A 128 11.58 -25.31 -16.66
N GLU A 129 10.51 -25.87 -16.09
CA GLU A 129 9.97 -27.16 -16.51
C GLU A 129 9.55 -27.14 -17.98
N ASP A 130 8.78 -26.13 -18.38
CA ASP A 130 8.26 -25.97 -19.74
C ASP A 130 9.36 -25.80 -20.79
N VAL A 131 10.43 -25.06 -20.47
CA VAL A 131 11.61 -24.95 -21.34
C VAL A 131 12.35 -26.29 -21.46
N SER A 132 12.36 -27.10 -20.40
CA SER A 132 13.02 -28.41 -20.41
C SER A 132 12.22 -29.52 -21.12
N LYS A 133 10.89 -29.37 -21.24
CA LYS A 133 9.98 -30.39 -21.80
C LYS A 133 10.29 -30.80 -23.25
N PRO A 134 10.58 -29.89 -24.19
CA PRO A 134 10.95 -30.27 -25.56
C PRO A 134 12.23 -31.09 -25.61
N ILE A 135 13.23 -30.74 -24.78
CA ILE A 135 14.51 -31.44 -24.69
C ILE A 135 14.29 -32.85 -24.12
N LYS A 136 13.56 -32.97 -23.01
CA LYS A 136 13.19 -34.28 -22.43
C LYS A 136 12.44 -35.15 -23.42
N SER A 137 11.45 -34.58 -24.11
CA SER A 137 10.68 -35.29 -25.16
C SER A 137 11.57 -35.77 -26.31
N ALA A 138 12.54 -34.96 -26.74
CA ALA A 138 13.48 -35.35 -27.80
C ALA A 138 14.40 -36.50 -27.36
N VAL A 139 14.91 -36.46 -26.12
CA VAL A 139 15.74 -37.52 -25.55
C VAL A 139 14.95 -38.83 -25.40
N GLU A 140 13.73 -38.78 -24.87
CA GLU A 140 12.86 -39.95 -24.73
C GLU A 140 12.52 -40.59 -26.08
N LYS A 141 12.27 -39.77 -27.11
CA LYS A 141 11.98 -40.25 -28.46
C LYS A 141 13.20 -40.96 -29.06
N SER A 142 14.39 -40.39 -28.91
CA SER A 142 15.65 -41.02 -29.37
C SER A 142 15.93 -42.35 -28.65
N PHE A 143 15.69 -42.42 -27.34
CA PHE A 143 15.85 -43.66 -26.57
C PHE A 143 14.86 -44.76 -26.99
N LYS A 144 13.60 -44.41 -27.29
CA LYS A 144 12.60 -45.37 -27.77
C LYS A 144 12.93 -45.89 -29.16
N THR A 145 13.39 -45.03 -30.07
CA THR A 145 13.82 -45.44 -31.41
C THR A 145 15.06 -46.34 -31.37
N GLY A 146 16.05 -46.04 -30.53
CA GLY A 146 17.27 -46.85 -30.38
C GLY A 146 17.06 -48.21 -29.70
N LYS A 147 15.95 -48.41 -28.98
CA LYS A 147 15.55 -49.72 -28.42
C LYS A 147 14.71 -50.57 -29.37
N ALA A 148 14.21 -49.98 -30.46
CA ALA A 148 13.39 -50.65 -31.47
C ALA A 148 14.20 -51.08 -32.72
N ALA A 149 15.48 -50.70 -32.78
CA ALA A 149 16.48 -51.16 -33.76
C ALA A 149 17.39 -52.21 -33.12
#